data_AF-A0A318HNC3-F1
#
_entry.id   AF-A0A318HNC3-F1
#
_cell.length_a   1.000
_cell.length_b   1.000
_cell.length_c   1.000
_cell.angle_alpha   90.00
_cell.angle_beta   90.00
_cell.angle_gamma   90.00
#
_symmetry.space_group_name_H-M   'P 1'
#
loop_
_entity.id
_entity.type
_entity.pdbx_description
1 polymer ?
#
loop_
_entity_poly.entity_id
_entity_poly.type
_entity_poly.pdbx_seq_one_letter_code
_entity_poly.pdbx_strand_id
1 'polypeptide(L)'
;MSAGLTGAVLMVCSYCGADVGSSGVCEKCGAERGNIKLTGWRPDPTARHEGRYYVAGRPTNRVRNGRTEANDPTGGELLPNYTDVPARGRMSIRTSWLGTGAGVALIVVSALVFWAMHYPHRGPSESPEATYLSTLQDAGLDRQFNSDANAIAHGRQVCRQLDDGGAQQGLPADKIAVDIFCPRFAQGFHVLETATVTGTFVLTGGDSDAVISSIASDGTSCHGVDGYSDIDGNTQLVVKNGKGEILETTTLGEGHGDGRTCTFSFSFPITEGQDRYVVSVSHRGDFIYDFNQLANHGVQIRLGH
;
A
#
# COMPACT_ATOMS: atom_id res chain seq x y z
N MET A 1 8.83 21.18 46.38
CA MET A 1 9.40 21.51 45.06
C MET A 1 9.89 20.22 44.45
N SER A 2 9.02 19.52 43.72
CA SER A 2 9.37 18.26 43.05
C SER A 2 9.44 18.52 41.56
N ALA A 3 10.66 18.62 41.04
CA ALA A 3 10.91 18.61 39.61
C ALA A 3 10.95 17.13 39.16
N GLY A 4 9.86 16.65 38.58
CA GLY A 4 9.82 15.37 37.90
C GLY A 4 10.47 15.51 36.52
N LEU A 5 11.62 14.86 36.35
CA LEU A 5 12.32 14.70 35.08
C LEU A 5 11.42 13.94 34.09
N THR A 6 10.79 14.67 33.17
CA THR A 6 10.27 14.09 31.93
C THR A 6 11.46 13.64 31.08
N GLY A 7 11.68 12.33 31.00
CA GLY A 7 12.62 11.75 30.04
C GLY A 7 12.15 12.09 28.62
N ALA A 8 12.80 13.07 28.01
CA ALA A 8 12.66 13.30 26.58
C ALA A 8 13.21 12.07 25.86
N VAL A 9 12.34 11.31 25.19
CA VAL A 9 12.78 10.31 24.21
C VAL A 9 13.53 11.10 23.14
N LEU A 10 14.85 10.98 23.12
CA LEU A 10 15.68 11.54 22.04
C LEU A 10 15.25 10.87 20.74
N MET A 11 14.43 11.56 19.96
CA MET A 11 14.14 11.15 18.60
C MET A 11 15.40 11.44 17.78
N VAL A 12 16.10 10.37 17.41
CA VAL A 12 17.29 10.44 16.55
C VAL A 12 16.87 10.18 15.11
N CYS A 13 17.46 10.94 14.19
CA CYS A 13 17.26 10.80 12.76
C CYS A 13 17.63 9.38 12.33
N SER A 14 16.68 8.63 11.78
CA SER A 14 16.89 7.27 11.27
C SER A 14 17.91 7.20 10.12
N TYR A 15 18.31 8.35 9.56
CA TYR A 15 19.21 8.44 8.40
C TYR A 15 20.67 8.73 8.74
N CYS A 16 20.93 9.54 9.78
CA CYS A 16 22.29 9.97 10.14
C CYS A 16 22.58 9.94 11.64
N GLY A 17 21.61 9.56 12.47
CA GLY A 17 21.75 9.50 13.93
C GLY A 17 21.81 10.87 14.62
N ALA A 18 21.60 11.97 13.90
CA ALA A 18 21.53 13.31 14.48
C ALA A 18 20.22 13.50 15.27
N ASP A 19 20.24 14.33 16.32
CA ASP A 19 19.04 14.72 17.06
C ASP A 19 18.06 15.46 16.13
N VAL A 20 16.77 15.07 16.14
CA VAL A 20 15.72 15.72 15.32
C VAL A 20 14.72 16.53 16.15
N GLY A 21 14.92 16.63 17.47
CA GLY A 21 14.01 17.35 18.36
C GLY A 21 12.55 16.92 18.23
N SER A 22 11.62 17.83 18.55
CA SER A 22 10.18 17.56 18.49
C SER A 22 9.56 17.74 17.11
N SER A 23 10.30 18.26 16.12
CA SER A 23 9.78 18.49 14.77
C SER A 23 9.68 17.22 13.94
N GLY A 24 10.45 16.18 14.29
CA GLY A 24 10.57 14.96 13.48
C GLY A 24 11.23 15.20 12.10
N VAL A 25 11.81 16.40 11.89
CA VAL A 25 12.45 16.80 10.65
C VAL A 25 13.93 17.06 10.91
N CYS A 26 14.79 16.23 10.32
CA CYS A 26 16.23 16.41 10.44
C CYS A 26 16.70 17.58 9.55
N GLU A 27 17.42 18.56 10.11
CA GLU A 27 17.99 19.66 9.31
C GLU A 27 18.92 19.19 8.18
N LYS A 28 19.58 18.03 8.38
CA LYS A 28 20.51 17.45 7.41
C LYS A 28 19.85 16.49 6.42
N CYS A 29 18.77 15.82 6.82
CA CYS A 29 18.18 14.72 6.05
C CYS A 29 16.71 14.94 5.65
N GLY A 30 16.09 16.02 6.11
CA GLY A 30 14.68 16.33 5.89
C GLY A 30 13.72 15.50 6.76
N ALA A 31 12.43 15.60 6.44
CA ALA A 31 11.35 14.91 7.16
C ALA A 31 11.41 13.39 6.92
N GLU A 32 11.20 12.61 7.97
CA GLU A 32 11.06 11.15 7.83
C GLU A 32 9.78 10.83 7.06
N ARG A 33 9.92 10.34 5.82
CA ARG A 33 8.77 9.85 5.03
C ARG A 33 8.51 8.42 5.49
N GLY A 34 7.28 8.13 5.93
CA GLY A 34 6.86 6.88 6.59
C GLY A 34 6.96 5.56 5.81
N ASN A 35 7.87 5.44 4.84
CA ASN A 35 8.22 4.19 4.15
C ASN A 35 9.65 4.29 3.59
N ILE A 36 10.65 4.19 4.46
CA ILE A 36 12.05 4.34 4.10
C ILE A 36 12.57 3.09 3.36
N LYS A 37 12.77 3.17 2.04
CA LYS A 37 13.46 2.13 1.27
C LYS A 37 14.91 1.98 1.75
N LEU A 38 15.25 0.92 2.50
CA LEU A 38 16.57 0.71 3.12
C LEU A 38 17.75 0.82 2.14
N THR A 39 17.54 0.52 0.85
CA THR A 39 18.54 0.67 -0.21
C THR A 39 18.11 1.73 -1.21
N GLY A 40 19.02 2.63 -1.59
CA GLY A 40 18.76 3.65 -2.61
C GLY A 40 19.53 4.95 -2.44
N TRP A 41 19.33 5.88 -3.39
CA TRP A 41 19.91 7.22 -3.35
C TRP A 41 19.16 8.15 -2.40
N ARG A 42 19.90 8.92 -1.61
CA ARG A 42 19.37 9.87 -0.62
C ARG A 42 20.23 11.14 -0.60
N PRO A 43 19.76 12.25 -0.04
CA PRO A 43 20.62 13.43 0.21
C PRO A 43 21.88 13.02 0.99
N ASP A 44 23.04 13.51 0.57
CA ASP A 44 24.30 13.20 1.25
C ASP A 44 24.36 13.91 2.62
N PRO A 45 24.39 13.19 3.75
CA PRO A 45 24.41 13.83 5.07
C PRO A 45 25.68 14.66 5.34
N THR A 46 26.74 14.45 4.54
CA THR A 46 27.97 15.25 4.63
C THR A 46 27.89 16.57 3.86
N ALA A 47 26.84 16.76 3.05
CA ALA A 47 26.65 17.90 2.15
C ALA A 47 27.80 18.13 1.15
N ARG A 48 28.68 17.13 0.93
CA ARG A 48 29.77 17.19 -0.07
C ARG A 48 29.27 16.91 -1.49
N HIS A 49 28.17 16.17 -1.60
CA HIS A 49 27.52 15.78 -2.84
C HIS A 49 25.99 15.93 -2.76
N GLU A 50 25.30 15.93 -3.90
CA GLU A 50 23.84 16.02 -3.93
C GLU A 50 23.17 14.77 -3.37
N GLY A 51 23.80 13.60 -3.50
CA GLY A 51 23.28 12.39 -2.90
C GLY A 51 24.31 11.31 -2.60
N ARG A 52 24.00 10.49 -1.60
CA ARG A 52 24.76 9.31 -1.18
C ARG A 52 23.90 8.07 -1.33
N TYR A 53 24.51 6.98 -1.77
CA TYR A 53 23.84 5.70 -1.93
C TYR A 53 23.86 4.93 -0.61
N TYR A 54 22.71 4.34 -0.25
CA TYR A 54 22.52 3.52 0.93
C TYR A 54 22.27 2.07 0.53
N VAL A 55 22.78 1.14 1.34
CA VAL A 55 22.54 -0.30 1.22
C VAL A 55 22.09 -0.82 2.57
N ALA A 56 20.90 -1.44 2.64
CA ALA A 56 20.34 -1.98 3.87
C ALA A 56 20.36 -1.00 5.06
N GLY A 57 20.10 0.29 4.80
CA GLY A 57 20.08 1.37 5.77
C GLY A 57 21.45 1.99 6.07
N ARG A 58 22.55 1.44 5.53
CA ARG A 58 23.92 1.93 5.79
C ARG A 58 24.41 2.85 4.66
N PRO A 59 25.01 4.01 4.97
CA PRO A 59 25.60 4.88 3.97
C PRO A 59 26.83 4.24 3.32
N THR A 60 27.04 4.50 2.04
CA THR A 60 28.21 4.00 1.29
C THR A 60 29.15 5.11 0.85
N ASN A 61 30.31 4.74 0.32
CA ASN A 61 31.24 5.66 -0.36
C ASN A 61 30.67 6.22 -1.69
N ARG A 62 29.60 5.63 -2.25
CA ARG A 62 29.07 6.01 -3.56
C ARG A 62 28.18 7.25 -3.46
N VAL A 63 28.56 8.27 -4.21
CA VAL A 63 27.94 9.61 -4.20
C VAL A 63 27.52 10.01 -5.62
N ARG A 64 26.61 10.99 -5.73
CA ARG A 64 26.20 11.57 -7.00
C ARG A 64 26.05 13.08 -6.93
N ASN A 65 26.34 13.73 -8.05
CA ASN A 65 25.97 15.11 -8.37
C ASN A 65 25.20 15.08 -9.70
N GLY A 66 23.90 15.34 -9.65
CA GLY A 66 22.97 15.15 -10.75
C GLY A 66 22.94 13.70 -11.23
N ARG A 67 23.41 13.50 -12.47
CA ARG A 67 23.52 12.17 -13.12
C ARG A 67 24.92 11.55 -13.02
N THR A 68 25.88 12.27 -12.46
CA THR A 68 27.27 11.80 -12.36
C THR A 68 27.48 11.13 -11.02
N GLU A 69 27.97 9.89 -11.04
CA GLU A 69 28.31 9.13 -9.85
C GLU A 69 29.82 9.08 -9.63
N ALA A 70 30.24 9.14 -8.37
CA ALA A 70 31.63 9.04 -7.96
C ALA A 70 31.74 8.29 -6.62
N ASN A 71 32.97 8.04 -6.17
CA ASN A 71 33.24 7.55 -4.83
C ASN A 71 33.88 8.66 -3.99
N ASP A 72 33.35 8.89 -2.80
CA ASP A 72 33.83 9.84 -1.80
C ASP A 72 34.10 9.07 -0.49
N PRO A 73 35.24 8.36 -0.41
CA PRO A 73 35.63 7.62 0.79
C PRO A 73 35.83 8.55 1.99
N THR A 74 36.40 9.75 1.76
CA THR A 74 36.60 10.76 2.81
C THR A 74 35.29 11.23 3.44
N GLY A 75 34.24 11.47 2.65
CA GLY A 75 32.93 11.75 3.23
C GLY A 75 32.24 10.52 3.84
N GLY A 76 32.52 9.32 3.32
CA GLY A 76 32.05 8.07 3.93
C GLY A 76 32.52 7.91 5.38
N GLU A 77 33.81 8.18 5.65
CA GLU A 77 34.42 8.08 6.98
C GLU A 77 33.82 9.03 8.03
N LEU A 78 33.16 10.10 7.59
CA LEU A 78 32.45 11.03 8.49
C LEU A 78 31.10 10.47 8.98
N LEU A 79 30.65 9.33 8.47
CA LEU A 79 29.33 8.77 8.74
C LEU A 79 29.42 7.51 9.63
N PRO A 80 28.55 7.38 10.64
CA PRO A 80 28.52 6.20 11.49
C PRO A 80 28.09 4.96 10.67
N ASN A 81 28.77 3.84 10.91
CA ASN A 81 28.47 2.54 10.26
C ASN A 81 28.53 2.55 8.72
N TYR A 82 29.36 3.42 8.12
CA TYR A 82 29.52 3.47 6.66
C TYR A 82 30.12 2.17 6.10
N THR A 83 29.78 1.83 4.86
CA THR A 83 30.28 0.63 4.16
C THR A 83 30.94 1.02 2.83
N ASP A 84 32.18 0.58 2.61
CA ASP A 84 32.86 0.81 1.34
C ASP A 84 32.31 -0.14 0.26
N VAL A 85 31.84 0.42 -0.86
CA VAL A 85 31.31 -0.34 -2.00
C VAL A 85 32.17 -0.02 -3.23
N PRO A 86 32.80 -1.02 -3.87
CA PRO A 86 33.62 -0.78 -5.05
C PRO A 86 32.75 -0.20 -6.19
N ALA A 87 33.28 0.79 -6.91
CA ALA A 87 32.62 1.34 -8.08
C ALA A 87 32.37 0.23 -9.11
N ARG A 88 31.22 0.28 -9.82
CA ARG A 88 31.03 -0.48 -11.06
C ARG A 88 32.06 0.02 -12.07
N GLY A 89 33.24 -0.60 -12.07
CA GLY A 89 34.24 -0.38 -13.10
C GLY A 89 33.62 -0.68 -14.45
N ARG A 90 33.58 0.31 -15.33
CA ARG A 90 33.49 0.05 -16.77
C ARG A 90 34.73 -0.78 -17.10
N MET A 91 34.57 -2.09 -17.25
CA MET A 91 35.62 -2.94 -17.78
C MET A 91 35.87 -2.54 -19.24
N SER A 92 36.73 -1.55 -19.44
CA SER A 92 37.42 -1.32 -20.70
C SER A 92 38.47 -2.42 -20.84
N ILE A 93 38.08 -3.52 -21.46
CA ILE A 93 39.01 -4.53 -21.93
C ILE A 93 39.80 -3.88 -23.07
N ARG A 94 40.94 -3.26 -22.73
CA ARG A 94 42.00 -3.00 -23.70
C ARG A 94 43.04 -4.08 -23.52
N THR A 95 42.97 -5.01 -24.46
CA THR A 95 44.00 -5.98 -24.78
C THR A 95 45.33 -5.28 -25.06
N SER A 96 46.34 -5.63 -24.29
CA SER A 96 47.73 -5.48 -24.70
C SER A 96 48.45 -6.77 -24.30
N TRP A 97 48.55 -7.66 -25.28
CA TRP A 97 49.57 -8.70 -25.29
C TRP A 97 50.94 -8.03 -25.22
N LEU A 98 51.84 -8.57 -24.38
CA LEU A 98 53.20 -8.94 -24.76
C LEU A 98 53.88 -9.65 -23.57
N GLY A 99 54.15 -10.94 -23.76
CA GLY A 99 55.45 -11.57 -23.44
C GLY A 99 55.86 -11.74 -21.98
N THR A 100 55.64 -12.95 -21.45
CA THR A 100 56.61 -13.87 -20.80
C THR A 100 55.76 -15.01 -20.22
N GLY A 101 55.88 -16.28 -20.63
CA GLY A 101 57.09 -17.06 -20.78
C GLY A 101 57.15 -18.04 -19.60
N ALA A 102 56.64 -19.26 -19.81
CA ALA A 102 56.76 -20.45 -18.95
C ALA A 102 56.24 -20.34 -17.49
N GLY A 103 54.96 -20.69 -17.27
CA GLY A 103 54.45 -20.94 -15.91
C GLY A 103 52.95 -21.12 -15.71
N VAL A 104 52.13 -21.29 -16.76
CA VAL A 104 50.66 -21.11 -16.65
C VAL A 104 49.81 -22.30 -17.14
N ALA A 105 50.40 -23.48 -17.35
CA ALA A 105 49.61 -24.65 -17.76
C ALA A 105 48.77 -25.26 -16.61
N LEU A 106 49.23 -25.19 -15.35
CA LEU A 106 48.52 -25.82 -14.22
C LEU A 106 47.49 -24.90 -13.54
N ILE A 107 47.68 -23.59 -13.58
CA ILE A 107 46.80 -22.62 -12.89
C ILE A 107 45.51 -22.36 -13.69
N VAL A 108 45.56 -22.39 -15.02
CA VAL A 108 44.37 -22.15 -15.85
C VAL A 108 43.38 -23.31 -15.75
N VAL A 109 43.86 -24.55 -15.71
CA VAL A 109 42.98 -25.73 -15.58
C VAL A 109 42.33 -25.78 -14.20
N SER A 110 43.08 -25.50 -13.14
CA SER A 110 42.54 -25.47 -11.78
C SER A 110 41.60 -24.28 -11.55
N ALA A 111 41.88 -23.10 -12.13
CA ALA A 111 40.97 -21.96 -12.11
C ALA A 111 39.68 -22.22 -12.91
N LEU A 112 39.75 -22.88 -14.07
CA LEU A 112 38.55 -23.22 -14.86
C LEU A 112 37.67 -24.27 -14.17
N VAL A 113 38.27 -25.26 -13.52
CA VAL A 113 37.54 -26.29 -12.76
C VAL A 113 36.91 -25.69 -11.49
N PHE A 114 37.63 -24.79 -10.81
CA PHE A 114 37.11 -24.08 -9.64
C PHE A 114 35.99 -23.10 -10.04
N TRP A 115 36.13 -22.41 -11.17
CA TRP A 115 35.11 -21.52 -11.72
C TRP A 115 33.86 -22.29 -12.19
N ALA A 116 34.02 -23.47 -12.80
CA ALA A 116 32.91 -24.33 -13.19
C ALA A 116 32.17 -24.98 -12.00
N MET A 117 32.88 -25.27 -10.89
CA MET A 117 32.26 -25.82 -9.67
C MET A 117 31.70 -24.75 -8.72
N HIS A 118 32.20 -23.51 -8.76
CA HIS A 118 31.77 -22.43 -7.85
C HIS A 118 30.98 -21.30 -8.49
N TYR A 119 30.72 -21.33 -9.80
CA TYR A 119 29.60 -20.57 -10.33
C TYR A 119 28.32 -21.26 -9.87
N PRO A 120 27.51 -20.65 -8.98
CA PRO A 120 26.15 -21.13 -8.78
C PRO A 120 25.54 -21.15 -10.18
N HIS A 121 25.09 -22.32 -10.61
CA HIS A 121 24.28 -22.42 -11.80
C HIS A 121 23.18 -21.39 -11.61
N ARG A 122 23.17 -20.34 -12.44
CA ARG A 122 22.02 -19.45 -12.50
C ARG A 122 20.87 -20.39 -12.79
N GLY A 123 20.02 -20.59 -11.79
CA GLY A 123 18.83 -21.40 -11.95
C GLY A 123 18.07 -20.91 -13.18
N PRO A 124 17.23 -21.76 -13.79
CA PRO A 124 16.37 -21.34 -14.87
C PRO A 124 15.71 -20.02 -14.45
N SER A 125 15.81 -18.97 -15.28
CA SER A 125 15.06 -17.74 -15.04
C SER A 125 13.60 -18.15 -14.90
N GLU A 126 13.03 -17.99 -13.70
CA GLU A 126 11.61 -18.25 -13.47
C GLU A 126 10.81 -17.48 -14.52
N SER A 127 9.81 -18.12 -15.12
CA SER A 127 8.96 -17.41 -16.07
C SER A 127 8.29 -16.24 -15.34
N PRO A 128 8.03 -15.10 -16.00
CA PRO A 128 7.32 -13.97 -15.37
C PRO A 128 5.99 -14.40 -14.75
N GLU A 129 5.34 -15.43 -15.30
CA GLU A 129 4.12 -16.03 -14.77
C GLU A 129 4.34 -16.74 -13.43
N ALA A 130 5.42 -17.54 -13.29
CA ALA A 130 5.75 -18.18 -12.03
C ALA A 130 6.09 -17.14 -10.95
N THR A 131 6.86 -16.11 -11.31
CA THR A 131 7.15 -14.98 -10.40
C THR A 131 5.87 -14.22 -10.01
N TYR A 132 4.93 -14.04 -10.94
CA TYR A 132 3.66 -13.38 -10.66
C TYR A 132 2.79 -14.17 -9.69
N LEU A 133 2.63 -15.48 -9.92
CA LEU A 133 1.84 -16.34 -9.04
C LEU A 133 2.46 -16.45 -7.64
N SER A 134 3.79 -16.61 -7.54
CA SER A 134 4.46 -16.65 -6.23
C SER A 134 4.35 -15.32 -5.49
N THR A 135 4.47 -14.19 -6.18
CA THR A 135 4.30 -12.86 -5.57
C THR A 135 2.87 -12.62 -5.09
N LEU A 136 1.86 -13.07 -5.84
CA LEU A 136 0.46 -13.03 -5.39
C LEU A 136 0.25 -13.87 -4.12
N GLN A 137 0.84 -15.07 -4.07
CA GLN A 137 0.76 -15.97 -2.93
C GLN A 137 1.43 -15.35 -1.68
N ASP A 138 2.63 -14.80 -1.83
CA ASP A 138 3.37 -14.13 -0.76
C ASP A 138 2.63 -12.90 -0.21
N ALA A 139 1.87 -12.21 -1.08
CA ALA A 139 1.02 -11.09 -0.72
C ALA A 139 -0.35 -11.51 -0.15
N GLY A 140 -0.69 -12.80 -0.16
CA GLY A 140 -2.00 -13.33 0.26
C GLY A 140 -3.16 -12.94 -0.66
N LEU A 141 -2.87 -12.59 -1.92
CA LEU A 141 -3.83 -12.14 -2.93
C LEU A 141 -4.23 -13.26 -3.91
N ASP A 142 -3.62 -14.44 -3.79
CA ASP A 142 -3.92 -15.64 -4.58
C ASP A 142 -5.42 -16.01 -4.55
N ARG A 143 -6.04 -15.87 -3.37
CA ARG A 143 -7.46 -16.19 -3.14
C ARG A 143 -8.45 -15.27 -3.88
N GLN A 144 -7.99 -14.18 -4.48
CA GLN A 144 -8.84 -13.32 -5.33
C GLN A 144 -9.16 -13.98 -6.68
N PHE A 145 -8.38 -14.99 -7.07
CA PHE A 145 -8.55 -15.71 -8.32
C PHE A 145 -8.99 -17.15 -8.05
N ASN A 146 -9.90 -17.65 -8.88
CA ASN A 146 -10.38 -19.03 -8.82
C ASN A 146 -9.38 -20.06 -9.40
N SER A 147 -8.33 -19.60 -10.10
CA SER A 147 -7.24 -20.44 -10.61
C SER A 147 -6.03 -19.59 -11.04
N ASP A 148 -4.84 -20.21 -11.09
CA ASP A 148 -3.60 -19.62 -11.59
C ASP A 148 -3.75 -19.09 -13.04
N ALA A 149 -4.45 -19.84 -13.89
CA ALA A 149 -4.69 -19.44 -15.27
C ALA A 149 -5.50 -18.13 -15.35
N ASN A 150 -6.49 -17.96 -14.47
CA ASN A 150 -7.28 -16.74 -14.41
C ASN A 150 -6.50 -15.58 -13.78
N ALA A 151 -5.65 -15.84 -12.80
CA ALA A 151 -4.72 -14.84 -12.26
C ALA A 151 -3.79 -14.30 -13.36
N ILE A 152 -3.15 -15.19 -14.14
CA ILE A 152 -2.25 -14.81 -15.24
C ILE A 152 -3.02 -14.07 -16.34
N ALA A 153 -4.20 -14.56 -16.72
CA ALA A 153 -5.03 -13.92 -17.73
C ALA A 153 -5.43 -12.49 -17.32
N HIS A 154 -5.81 -12.32 -16.05
CA HIS A 154 -6.08 -11.02 -15.44
C HIS A 154 -4.85 -10.10 -15.48
N GLY A 155 -3.70 -10.57 -14.99
CA GLY A 155 -2.48 -9.76 -14.99
C GLY A 155 -2.04 -9.30 -16.38
N ARG A 156 -2.17 -10.18 -17.39
CA ARG A 156 -1.92 -9.82 -18.80
C ARG A 156 -2.98 -8.85 -19.36
N GLN A 157 -4.23 -8.96 -18.91
CA GLN A 157 -5.30 -8.05 -19.30
C GLN A 157 -5.07 -6.64 -18.76
N VAL A 158 -4.61 -6.49 -17.50
CA VAL A 158 -4.24 -5.19 -16.92
C VAL A 158 -3.24 -4.46 -17.82
N CYS A 159 -2.16 -5.14 -18.22
CA CYS A 159 -1.16 -4.52 -19.09
C CYS A 159 -1.71 -4.12 -20.47
N ARG A 160 -2.61 -4.92 -21.06
CA ARG A 160 -3.29 -4.55 -22.31
C ARG A 160 -4.14 -3.29 -22.15
N GLN A 161 -4.92 -3.21 -21.07
CA GLN A 161 -5.75 -2.02 -20.79
C GLN A 161 -4.90 -0.75 -20.62
N LEU A 162 -3.72 -0.86 -20.00
CA LEU A 162 -2.80 0.28 -19.86
C LEU A 162 -2.17 0.69 -21.19
N ASP A 163 -1.85 -0.26 -22.05
CA ASP A 163 -1.37 0.02 -23.41
C ASP A 163 -2.43 0.71 -24.28
N ASP A 164 -3.70 0.38 -24.07
CA ASP A 164 -4.84 0.99 -24.76
C ASP A 164 -5.20 2.38 -24.21
N GLY A 165 -4.42 2.91 -23.25
CA GLY A 165 -4.61 4.23 -22.67
C GLY A 165 -5.58 4.28 -21.48
N GLY A 166 -5.85 3.14 -20.85
CA GLY A 166 -6.61 3.06 -19.61
C GLY A 166 -5.98 3.84 -18.45
N ALA A 167 -6.75 4.05 -17.38
CA ALA A 167 -6.25 4.72 -16.19
C ALA A 167 -5.11 3.90 -15.55
N GLN A 168 -4.01 4.56 -15.20
CA GLN A 168 -2.87 3.94 -14.51
C GLN A 168 -3.18 3.76 -13.02
N GLN A 169 -4.22 3.00 -12.72
CA GLN A 169 -4.63 2.70 -11.35
C GLN A 169 -5.31 1.32 -11.28
N GLY A 170 -5.32 0.72 -10.10
CA GLY A 170 -5.99 -0.56 -9.87
C GLY A 170 -5.74 -1.11 -8.48
N LEU A 171 -6.21 -2.33 -8.23
CA LEU A 171 -6.06 -3.02 -6.95
C LEU A 171 -4.61 -3.48 -6.71
N PRO A 172 -4.26 -3.90 -5.48
CA PRO A 172 -2.91 -4.40 -5.17
C PRO A 172 -2.42 -5.54 -6.10
N ALA A 173 -3.32 -6.44 -6.52
CA ALA A 173 -2.99 -7.49 -7.48
C ALA A 173 -2.59 -6.94 -8.86
N ASP A 174 -3.25 -5.87 -9.31
CA ASP A 174 -2.95 -5.20 -10.58
C ASP A 174 -1.56 -4.56 -10.54
N LYS A 175 -1.16 -4.01 -9.39
CA LYS A 175 0.18 -3.45 -9.22
C LYS A 175 1.27 -4.52 -9.36
N ILE A 176 1.06 -5.72 -8.81
CA ILE A 176 1.98 -6.85 -8.98
C ILE A 176 2.05 -7.25 -10.46
N ALA A 177 0.91 -7.30 -11.15
CA ALA A 177 0.87 -7.57 -12.59
C ALA A 177 1.65 -6.52 -13.39
N VAL A 178 1.49 -5.24 -13.07
CA VAL A 178 2.19 -4.13 -13.72
C VAL A 178 3.70 -4.22 -13.49
N ASP A 179 4.14 -4.51 -12.27
CA ASP A 179 5.56 -4.61 -11.94
C ASP A 179 6.27 -5.74 -12.71
N ILE A 180 5.54 -6.82 -13.02
CA ILE A 180 6.11 -8.02 -13.64
C ILE A 180 5.91 -8.04 -15.15
N PHE A 181 4.70 -7.78 -15.64
CA PHE A 181 4.35 -7.93 -17.05
C PHE A 181 4.50 -6.64 -17.87
N CYS A 182 4.37 -5.46 -17.27
CA CYS A 182 4.48 -4.17 -17.98
C CYS A 182 5.14 -3.06 -17.13
N PRO A 183 6.42 -3.23 -16.73
CA PRO A 183 7.10 -2.35 -15.77
C PRO A 183 7.23 -0.89 -16.21
N ARG A 184 6.95 -0.56 -17.49
CA ARG A 184 6.88 0.83 -17.97
C ARG A 184 5.81 1.66 -17.24
N PHE A 185 4.73 1.04 -16.75
CA PHE A 185 3.66 1.72 -16.01
C PHE A 185 3.88 1.69 -14.50
N ALA A 186 4.86 0.92 -14.00
CA ALA A 186 5.06 0.68 -12.57
C ALA A 186 5.26 1.94 -11.74
N GLN A 187 5.95 2.95 -12.27
CA GLN A 187 6.27 4.17 -11.53
C GLN A 187 5.06 5.09 -11.33
N GLY A 188 4.10 5.07 -12.26
CA GLY A 188 2.91 5.94 -12.25
C GLY A 188 1.63 5.25 -11.79
N PHE A 189 1.68 3.94 -11.57
CA PHE A 189 0.50 3.15 -11.21
C PHE A 189 0.03 3.46 -9.78
N HIS A 190 -1.17 4.01 -9.66
CA HIS A 190 -1.82 4.29 -8.38
C HIS A 190 -2.53 3.04 -7.86
N VAL A 191 -2.14 2.57 -6.68
CA VAL A 191 -2.82 1.44 -6.03
C VAL A 191 -4.03 2.02 -5.30
N LEU A 192 -5.22 1.60 -5.72
CA LEU A 192 -6.48 2.04 -5.11
C LEU A 192 -6.58 1.51 -3.69
N GLU A 193 -6.95 2.40 -2.77
CA GLU A 193 -7.23 2.03 -1.40
C GLU A 193 -8.60 1.33 -1.29
N THR A 194 -8.68 0.33 -0.41
CA THR A 194 -9.93 -0.35 -0.06
C THR A 194 -10.22 -0.18 1.41
N ALA A 195 -11.46 0.12 1.77
CA ALA A 195 -11.88 0.27 3.16
C ALA A 195 -13.18 -0.51 3.42
N THR A 196 -13.32 -1.04 4.62
CA THR A 196 -14.59 -1.59 5.11
C THR A 196 -15.33 -0.49 5.86
N VAL A 197 -16.42 -0.02 5.27
CA VAL A 197 -17.28 1.02 5.87
C VAL A 197 -18.19 0.35 6.88
N THR A 198 -18.30 0.93 8.06
CA THR A 198 -19.33 0.58 9.04
C THR A 198 -20.33 1.73 9.15
N GLY A 199 -21.59 1.39 9.42
CA GLY A 199 -22.61 2.41 9.58
C GLY A 199 -23.77 1.97 10.46
N THR A 200 -24.54 2.98 10.86
CA THR A 200 -25.77 2.82 11.63
C THR A 200 -26.93 3.51 10.93
N PHE A 201 -28.07 2.82 10.92
CA PHE A 201 -29.35 3.36 10.55
C PHE A 201 -30.21 3.40 11.81
N VAL A 202 -30.72 4.57 12.18
CA VAL A 202 -31.53 4.77 13.39
C VAL A 202 -32.94 5.16 12.98
N LEU A 203 -33.90 4.31 13.31
CA LEU A 203 -35.33 4.64 13.24
C LEU A 203 -35.75 5.24 14.60
N THR A 204 -36.30 6.45 14.57
CA THR A 204 -36.86 7.13 15.75
C THR A 204 -38.37 7.02 15.72
N GLY A 205 -38.92 6.54 16.84
CA GLY A 205 -40.35 6.44 17.09
C GLY A 205 -40.91 7.75 17.61
N GLY A 206 -42.22 7.95 17.41
CA GLY A 206 -42.91 9.16 17.87
C GLY A 206 -42.90 9.33 19.41
N ASP A 207 -43.45 10.45 19.85
CA ASP A 207 -43.56 10.79 21.28
C ASP A 207 -44.27 9.70 22.09
N SER A 208 -44.02 9.69 23.41
CA SER A 208 -44.60 8.70 24.35
C SER A 208 -46.13 8.66 24.36
N ASP A 209 -46.78 9.69 23.82
CA ASP A 209 -48.24 9.85 23.78
C ASP A 209 -48.82 9.53 22.38
N ALA A 210 -48.00 9.04 21.44
CA ALA A 210 -48.46 8.62 20.13
C ALA A 210 -49.34 7.36 20.25
N VAL A 211 -50.58 7.45 19.77
CA VAL A 211 -51.55 6.34 19.76
C VAL A 211 -51.08 5.17 18.87
N ILE A 212 -50.16 5.43 17.94
CA ILE A 212 -49.59 4.47 16.99
C ILE A 212 -48.06 4.54 17.10
N SER A 213 -47.42 3.43 17.43
CA SER A 213 -45.95 3.32 17.46
C SER A 213 -45.45 3.01 16.05
N SER A 214 -44.42 3.72 15.57
CA SER A 214 -43.72 3.39 14.32
C SER A 214 -42.67 2.29 14.49
N ILE A 215 -42.48 1.80 15.71
CA ILE A 215 -41.51 0.75 16.06
C ILE A 215 -42.20 -0.33 16.88
N ALA A 216 -42.06 -1.58 16.45
CA ALA A 216 -42.35 -2.74 17.28
C ALA A 216 -41.04 -3.24 17.93
N SER A 217 -41.09 -3.52 19.22
CA SER A 217 -39.97 -4.09 19.96
C SER A 217 -40.46 -5.16 20.93
N ASP A 218 -39.70 -6.24 21.05
CA ASP A 218 -39.91 -7.31 22.03
C ASP A 218 -39.03 -7.16 23.29
N GLY A 219 -38.29 -6.06 23.40
CA GLY A 219 -37.32 -5.79 24.47
C GLY A 219 -35.88 -6.24 24.17
N THR A 220 -35.66 -6.99 23.09
CA THR A 220 -34.34 -7.41 22.61
C THR A 220 -34.07 -6.98 21.18
N SER A 221 -35.04 -7.19 20.31
CA SER A 221 -35.04 -6.78 18.92
C SER A 221 -36.09 -5.69 18.68
N CYS A 222 -35.94 -4.96 17.58
CA CYS A 222 -36.92 -4.00 17.12
C CYS A 222 -36.94 -3.93 15.60
N HIS A 223 -38.07 -3.50 15.05
CA HIS A 223 -38.25 -3.24 13.62
C HIS A 223 -39.31 -2.15 13.42
N GLY A 224 -39.31 -1.55 12.24
CA GLY A 224 -40.33 -0.58 11.86
C GLY A 224 -41.69 -1.25 11.64
N VAL A 225 -42.75 -0.52 11.98
CA VAL A 225 -44.14 -0.91 11.70
C VAL A 225 -44.91 0.25 11.08
N ASP A 226 -46.13 -0.02 10.64
CA ASP A 226 -47.00 0.95 9.96
C ASP A 226 -46.29 1.61 8.77
N GLY A 227 -46.08 2.92 8.82
CA GLY A 227 -45.40 3.70 7.78
C GLY A 227 -43.92 3.36 7.60
N TYR A 228 -43.35 2.47 8.41
CA TYR A 228 -41.97 1.99 8.37
C TYR A 228 -41.87 0.45 8.34
N SER A 229 -42.94 -0.26 7.98
CA SER A 229 -42.95 -1.74 7.94
C SER A 229 -41.96 -2.37 6.96
N ASP A 230 -41.38 -1.56 6.06
CA ASP A 230 -40.30 -1.90 5.14
C ASP A 230 -38.91 -1.86 5.78
N ILE A 231 -38.79 -1.46 7.06
CA ILE A 231 -37.52 -1.29 7.76
C ILE A 231 -37.36 -2.38 8.83
N ASP A 232 -36.50 -3.34 8.54
CA ASP A 232 -36.12 -4.47 9.37
C ASP A 232 -34.66 -4.91 9.08
N GLY A 233 -34.20 -5.96 9.77
CA GLY A 233 -32.85 -6.51 9.58
C GLY A 233 -32.60 -7.25 8.25
N ASN A 234 -33.51 -7.17 7.28
CA ASN A 234 -33.30 -7.65 5.91
C ASN A 234 -33.46 -6.52 4.87
N THR A 235 -33.70 -5.30 5.33
CA THR A 235 -33.86 -4.14 4.47
C THR A 235 -32.60 -3.91 3.66
N GLN A 236 -32.76 -3.83 2.34
CA GLN A 236 -31.63 -3.70 1.43
C GLN A 236 -30.98 -2.33 1.52
N LEU A 237 -29.66 -2.32 1.56
CA LEU A 237 -28.81 -1.15 1.40
C LEU A 237 -28.01 -1.32 0.11
N VAL A 238 -28.09 -0.32 -0.77
CA VAL A 238 -27.40 -0.33 -2.06
C VAL A 238 -26.39 0.81 -2.08
N VAL A 239 -25.15 0.49 -2.48
CA VAL A 239 -24.09 1.48 -2.68
C VAL A 239 -23.83 1.62 -4.17
N LYS A 240 -23.92 2.85 -4.68
CA LYS A 240 -23.69 3.17 -6.10
C LYS A 240 -22.58 4.18 -6.26
N ASN A 241 -21.98 4.26 -7.44
CA ASN A 241 -21.16 5.42 -7.81
C ASN A 241 -22.02 6.55 -8.36
N GLY A 242 -21.40 7.69 -8.70
CA GLY A 242 -22.12 8.84 -9.25
C GLY A 242 -22.61 8.70 -10.69
N LYS A 243 -22.31 7.58 -11.35
CA LYS A 243 -22.90 7.15 -12.63
C LYS A 243 -24.13 6.24 -12.43
N GLY A 244 -24.43 5.85 -11.20
CA GLY A 244 -25.52 4.95 -10.87
C GLY A 244 -25.18 3.46 -10.98
N GLU A 245 -23.91 3.10 -11.21
CA GLU A 245 -23.47 1.71 -11.20
C GLU A 245 -23.50 1.19 -9.76
N ILE A 246 -24.10 0.01 -9.55
CA ILE A 246 -24.13 -0.64 -8.24
C ILE A 246 -22.73 -1.17 -7.95
N LEU A 247 -22.13 -0.67 -6.88
CA LEU A 247 -20.83 -1.11 -6.38
C LEU A 247 -20.99 -2.26 -5.40
N GLU A 248 -21.99 -2.18 -4.52
CA GLU A 248 -22.22 -3.17 -3.47
C GLU A 248 -23.70 -3.21 -3.08
N THR A 249 -24.14 -4.36 -2.55
CA THR A 249 -25.49 -4.53 -2.01
C THR A 249 -25.41 -5.37 -0.74
N THR A 250 -25.88 -4.79 0.36
CA THR A 250 -25.91 -5.43 1.68
C THR A 250 -27.32 -5.29 2.29
N THR A 251 -27.50 -5.77 3.51
CA THR A 251 -28.73 -5.56 4.28
C THR A 251 -28.40 -4.82 5.56
N LEU A 252 -29.41 -4.17 6.13
CA LEU A 252 -29.38 -3.80 7.54
C LEU A 252 -29.17 -5.07 8.38
N GLY A 253 -28.45 -4.96 9.49
CA GLY A 253 -28.38 -6.03 10.50
C GLY A 253 -29.62 -6.02 11.39
N GLU A 254 -29.68 -6.93 12.35
CA GLU A 254 -30.77 -6.98 13.33
C GLU A 254 -30.93 -5.64 14.07
N GLY A 255 -32.19 -5.19 14.20
CA GLY A 255 -32.53 -3.95 14.88
C GLY A 255 -32.48 -4.12 16.39
N HIS A 256 -31.80 -3.21 17.08
CA HIS A 256 -31.65 -3.21 18.53
C HIS A 256 -32.15 -1.89 19.14
N GLY A 257 -32.89 -1.99 20.23
CA GLY A 257 -33.43 -0.84 20.95
C GLY A 257 -34.83 -1.10 21.51
N ASP A 258 -35.65 -0.06 21.52
CA ASP A 258 -36.99 -0.07 22.11
C ASP A 258 -38.02 0.61 21.18
N GLY A 259 -39.25 0.78 21.65
CA GLY A 259 -40.31 1.45 20.89
C GLY A 259 -40.06 2.93 20.56
N ARG A 260 -38.98 3.54 21.08
CA ARG A 260 -38.60 4.94 20.78
C ARG A 260 -37.41 5.01 19.83
N THR A 261 -36.46 4.09 19.93
CA THR A 261 -35.28 4.08 19.06
C THR A 261 -34.94 2.66 18.65
N CYS A 262 -34.84 2.43 17.34
CA CYS A 262 -34.39 1.16 16.78
C CYS A 262 -33.17 1.38 15.91
N THR A 263 -32.04 0.77 16.28
CA THR A 263 -30.74 0.93 15.60
C THR A 263 -30.36 -0.33 14.85
N PHE A 264 -30.03 -0.17 13.58
CA PHE A 264 -29.57 -1.24 12.70
C PHE A 264 -28.12 -0.94 12.28
N SER A 265 -27.23 -1.91 12.46
CA SER A 265 -25.84 -1.80 12.04
C SER A 265 -25.63 -2.45 10.67
N PHE A 266 -24.73 -1.93 9.86
CA PHE A 266 -24.36 -2.53 8.58
C PHE A 266 -22.89 -2.26 8.26
N SER A 267 -22.36 -3.04 7.32
CA SER A 267 -21.04 -2.78 6.74
C SER A 267 -20.98 -3.18 5.27
N PHE A 268 -20.08 -2.55 4.53
CA PHE A 268 -19.81 -2.86 3.14
C PHE A 268 -18.38 -2.43 2.74
N PRO A 269 -17.72 -3.15 1.83
CA PRO A 269 -16.45 -2.71 1.26
C PRO A 269 -16.64 -1.55 0.27
N ILE A 270 -15.66 -0.64 0.22
CA ILE A 270 -15.50 0.35 -0.84
C ILE A 270 -14.08 0.34 -1.37
N THR A 271 -13.91 0.77 -2.61
CA THR A 271 -12.61 1.00 -3.25
C THR A 271 -12.56 2.42 -3.76
N GLU A 272 -11.44 3.11 -3.53
CA GLU A 272 -11.13 4.44 -4.04
C GLU A 272 -11.31 4.53 -5.57
N GLY A 273 -11.42 5.75 -6.11
CA GLY A 273 -11.44 6.00 -7.55
C GLY A 273 -12.83 6.21 -8.14
N GLN A 274 -13.87 6.16 -7.31
CA GLN A 274 -15.21 6.62 -7.70
C GLN A 274 -15.33 8.14 -7.58
N ASP A 275 -16.19 8.75 -8.38
CA ASP A 275 -16.47 10.19 -8.33
C ASP A 275 -17.19 10.59 -7.03
N ARG A 276 -18.07 9.70 -6.54
CA ARG A 276 -18.81 9.78 -5.27
C ARG A 276 -19.47 8.43 -4.99
N TYR A 277 -19.88 8.22 -3.75
CA TYR A 277 -20.63 7.05 -3.30
C TYR A 277 -22.03 7.47 -2.89
N VAL A 278 -23.04 6.79 -3.40
CA VAL A 278 -24.44 7.01 -3.08
C VAL A 278 -24.94 5.81 -2.29
N VAL A 279 -25.23 6.03 -1.01
CA VAL A 279 -25.78 5.02 -0.11
C VAL A 279 -27.30 5.19 -0.07
N SER A 280 -28.02 4.18 -0.52
CA SER A 280 -29.49 4.16 -0.54
C SER A 280 -29.98 3.08 0.42
N VAL A 281 -30.87 3.43 1.35
CA VAL A 281 -31.53 2.46 2.23
C VAL A 281 -32.96 2.28 1.75
N SER A 282 -33.28 1.10 1.20
CA SER A 282 -34.56 0.81 0.54
C SER A 282 -34.92 1.94 -0.45
N HIS A 283 -36.08 2.58 -0.26
CA HIS A 283 -36.57 3.72 -1.02
C HIS A 283 -36.64 5.01 -0.17
N ARG A 284 -35.88 5.09 0.93
CA ARG A 284 -35.97 6.17 1.93
C ARG A 284 -35.02 7.35 1.68
N GLY A 285 -34.33 7.35 0.56
CA GLY A 285 -33.47 8.44 0.11
C GLY A 285 -32.05 8.00 -0.18
N ASP A 286 -31.29 8.95 -0.73
CA ASP A 286 -29.92 8.77 -1.19
C ASP A 286 -28.99 9.69 -0.40
N PHE A 287 -27.91 9.12 0.14
CA PHE A 287 -26.90 9.84 0.90
C PHE A 287 -25.58 9.81 0.13
N ILE A 288 -25.02 10.97 -0.14
CA ILE A 288 -23.84 11.13 -1.01
C ILE A 288 -22.60 11.38 -0.15
N TYR A 289 -21.54 10.61 -0.41
CA TYR A 289 -20.26 10.68 0.29
C TYR A 289 -19.09 10.64 -0.69
N ASP A 290 -17.93 11.13 -0.26
CA ASP A 290 -16.64 10.80 -0.85
C ASP A 290 -15.97 9.61 -0.16
N PHE A 291 -14.86 9.12 -0.72
CA PHE A 291 -14.13 7.97 -0.17
C PHE A 291 -13.61 8.22 1.25
N ASN A 292 -13.02 9.39 1.49
CA ASN A 292 -12.41 9.72 2.79
C ASN A 292 -13.46 9.85 3.89
N GLN A 293 -14.64 10.38 3.57
CA GLN A 293 -15.76 10.45 4.48
C GLN A 293 -16.18 9.05 4.94
N LEU A 294 -16.38 8.14 3.99
CA LEU A 294 -16.79 6.77 4.32
C LEU A 294 -15.68 5.99 5.06
N ALA A 295 -14.43 6.09 4.60
CA ALA A 295 -13.31 5.36 5.17
C ALA A 295 -13.00 5.79 6.62
N ASN A 296 -13.15 7.08 6.95
CA ASN A 296 -12.76 7.61 8.26
C ASN A 296 -13.92 7.85 9.22
N HIS A 297 -15.13 8.06 8.72
CA HIS A 297 -16.28 8.44 9.55
C HIS A 297 -17.46 7.47 9.47
N GLY A 298 -17.46 6.54 8.51
CA GLY A 298 -18.55 5.61 8.30
C GLY A 298 -19.84 6.30 7.84
N VAL A 299 -20.98 5.67 8.12
CA VAL A 299 -22.31 6.17 7.76
C VAL A 299 -23.19 6.27 9.00
N GLN A 300 -23.87 7.41 9.17
CA GLN A 300 -24.91 7.58 10.19
C GLN A 300 -26.15 8.16 9.54
N ILE A 301 -27.24 7.39 9.54
CA ILE A 301 -28.52 7.77 8.97
C ILE A 301 -29.57 7.73 10.07
N ARG A 302 -30.40 8.76 10.15
CA ARG A 302 -31.54 8.79 11.07
C ARG A 302 -32.83 9.12 10.32
N LEU A 303 -33.88 8.37 10.60
CA LEU A 303 -35.20 8.52 10.02
C LEU A 303 -36.27 8.50 11.13
N GLY A 304 -37.34 9.27 10.97
CA GLY A 304 -38.37 9.43 12.00
C GLY A 304 -38.30 10.78 12.71
N HIS A 305 -39.22 11.00 13.65
CA HIS A 305 -39.37 12.24 14.42
C HIS A 305 -39.14 11.98 15.89
#